data_AF-A0A3D0V4P8-F1
#
_entry.id   AF-A0A3D0V4P8-F1
#
_cell.length_a   1.000
_cell.length_b   1.000
_cell.length_c   1.000
_cell.angle_alpha   90.00
_cell.angle_beta   90.00
_cell.angle_gamma   90.00
#
_symmetry.space_group_name_H-M   'P 1'
#
loop_
_entity.id
_entity.type
_entity.pdbx_description
1 polymer ?
#
loop_
_entity_poly.entity_id
_entity_poly.type
_entity_poly.pdbx_seq_one_letter_code
_entity_poly.pdbx_strand_id
1 'polypeptide(L)'
;MRPGLRHSLETYGKIIKRQDESETNEAPVQPEQKTESPDEELVKLQHTAEFHMEERAKAIQGKPEAQKTVFAFQQEKQKIMRELHATLQTIDHPETAAFHRTEGSRLVIYDQERKVYLVGEEGKTLQETTLGAIITDLDWGLRYDLDPETVPRCTRKQFAIDAAKHHLMNLLDRQIIQDEMSRKGEKHGGVGTLTPLEERDLSHELSAVGWLAELMAHNFLKKLSLDGDIPIRVSKADCYDDVANKIDFYIDRVDHRRGAQVDEEKEEEKAHFGIQFTLQKSVGKKREQLAKIRKRIQKDRIADDIVLVKVPVSLHVSAAMRLWEERGKPSGGPEQFWPREVKEKMFRGLLQQMFSVEEIDKLWEAIANQPSLQENTHDQDDLKQHLENIVQERKKTETNMEKESDEIGSLLNKEGPLSKQERIQLGEELLAEWKQELKQQFPNFQNGKEWVMTVVASIINSPEIKGLSKEAKRQAIKETVLRSIRRRVEKQKRKAGL
;
A
#
# COMPACT_ATOMS: atom_id res chain seq x y z
N MET A 1 -5.47 15.31 5.02
CA MET A 1 -4.42 16.39 4.96
C MET A 1 -4.51 17.47 6.06
N ARG A 2 -3.40 17.77 6.78
CA ARG A 2 -3.34 18.87 7.78
C ARG A 2 -3.53 20.27 7.14
N PRO A 3 -4.22 21.22 7.80
CA PRO A 3 -4.43 22.59 7.28
C PRO A 3 -3.13 23.32 6.90
N GLY A 4 -2.06 23.16 7.68
CA GLY A 4 -0.77 23.82 7.41
C GLY A 4 -0.05 23.30 6.17
N LEU A 5 -0.15 22.00 5.89
CA LEU A 5 0.42 21.39 4.67
C LEU A 5 -0.41 21.81 3.45
N ARG A 6 -1.74 21.81 3.57
CA ARG A 6 -2.65 22.26 2.51
C ARG A 6 -2.36 23.70 2.08
N HIS A 7 -2.28 24.62 3.02
CA HIS A 7 -1.93 26.02 2.74
C HIS A 7 -0.53 26.13 2.08
N SER A 8 0.40 25.28 2.51
CA SER A 8 1.74 25.24 1.93
C SER A 8 1.72 24.83 0.46
N LEU A 9 1.00 23.76 0.13
CA LEU A 9 0.80 23.27 -1.23
C LEU A 9 0.10 24.30 -2.13
N GLU A 10 -0.98 24.92 -1.64
CA GLU A 10 -1.70 25.96 -2.39
C GLU A 10 -0.82 27.16 -2.74
N THR A 11 0.07 27.56 -1.83
CA THR A 11 1.02 28.65 -2.08
C THR A 11 2.07 28.27 -3.12
N TYR A 12 2.61 27.04 -3.04
CA TYR A 12 3.57 26.54 -4.04
C TYR A 12 2.94 26.45 -5.42
N GLY A 13 1.72 25.92 -5.53
CA GLY A 13 0.99 25.88 -6.79
C GLY A 13 0.84 27.26 -7.43
N LYS A 14 0.63 28.32 -6.62
CA LYS A 14 0.58 29.71 -7.11
C LYS A 14 1.93 30.22 -7.59
N ILE A 15 3.03 29.89 -6.91
CA ILE A 15 4.38 30.30 -7.31
C ILE A 15 4.71 29.67 -8.66
N ILE A 16 4.49 28.37 -8.82
CA ILE A 16 4.91 27.71 -10.05
C ILE A 16 4.01 28.05 -11.23
N LYS A 17 2.70 28.22 -11.01
CA LYS A 17 1.79 28.70 -12.06
C LYS A 17 2.25 30.05 -12.65
N ARG A 18 2.83 30.93 -11.83
CA ARG A 18 3.44 32.18 -12.32
C ARG A 18 4.69 31.96 -13.17
N GLN A 19 5.46 30.88 -12.93
CA GLN A 19 6.61 30.53 -13.76
C GLN A 19 6.17 30.02 -15.14
N ASP A 20 5.16 29.13 -15.18
CA ASP A 20 4.62 28.62 -16.45
C ASP A 20 3.96 29.74 -17.28
N GLU A 21 3.25 30.68 -16.62
CA GLU A 21 2.64 31.85 -17.26
C GLU A 21 3.67 32.86 -17.79
N SER A 22 4.88 32.93 -17.21
CA SER A 22 5.99 33.72 -17.77
C SER A 22 6.63 33.03 -18.98
N GLU A 23 6.76 31.70 -18.98
CA GLU A 23 7.34 30.94 -20.11
C GLU A 23 6.40 30.86 -21.33
N THR A 24 5.08 30.87 -21.12
CA THR A 24 4.09 30.73 -22.21
C THR A 24 3.61 32.05 -22.83
N ASN A 25 3.90 33.20 -22.22
CA ASN A 25 3.54 34.53 -22.74
C ASN A 25 4.61 35.17 -23.64
N GLU A 26 5.52 34.37 -24.22
CA GLU A 26 6.34 34.80 -25.36
C GLU A 26 5.48 34.94 -26.64
N ALA A 27 4.60 35.94 -26.67
CA ALA A 27 4.10 36.51 -27.92
C ALA A 27 5.28 37.21 -28.65
N PRO A 28 5.28 37.32 -29.99
CA PRO A 28 6.41 37.88 -30.73
C PRO A 28 6.60 39.35 -30.36
N VAL A 29 7.56 39.61 -29.47
CA VAL A 29 7.91 40.94 -29.00
C VAL A 29 8.58 41.69 -30.15
N GLN A 30 8.01 42.86 -30.48
CA GLN A 30 8.63 43.83 -31.38
C GLN A 30 10.04 44.18 -30.88
N PRO A 31 11.02 44.36 -31.78
CA PRO A 31 12.43 44.34 -31.42
C PRO A 31 12.84 45.68 -30.81
N GLU A 32 12.63 45.90 -29.51
CA GLU A 32 13.29 47.03 -28.82
C GLU A 32 13.31 47.00 -27.28
N GLN A 33 12.94 45.90 -26.62
CA GLN A 33 13.14 45.78 -25.17
C GLN A 33 14.17 44.71 -24.85
N LYS A 34 15.17 45.12 -24.04
CA LYS A 34 16.31 44.34 -23.58
C LYS A 34 15.89 42.91 -23.24
N THR A 35 16.24 41.97 -24.12
CA THR A 35 16.28 40.54 -23.84
C THR A 35 17.30 40.33 -22.72
N GLU A 36 16.83 40.31 -21.48
CA GLU A 36 17.48 39.52 -20.45
C GLU A 36 17.56 38.09 -21.01
N SER A 37 18.73 37.45 -20.91
CA SER A 37 18.88 36.13 -21.52
C SER A 37 17.96 35.14 -20.80
N PRO A 38 17.45 34.10 -21.48
CA PRO A 38 16.66 33.05 -20.83
C PRO A 38 17.31 32.48 -19.57
N ASP A 39 18.65 32.51 -19.51
CA ASP A 39 19.43 32.08 -18.34
C ASP A 39 19.30 33.05 -17.15
N GLU A 40 19.16 34.36 -17.37
CA GLU A 40 19.01 35.36 -16.29
C GLU A 40 17.63 35.28 -15.62
N GLU A 41 16.57 34.99 -16.37
CA GLU A 41 15.24 34.76 -15.82
C GLU A 41 15.17 33.46 -15.02
N LEU A 42 15.77 32.39 -15.54
CA LEU A 42 15.86 31.09 -14.84
C LEU A 42 16.63 31.21 -13.52
N VAL A 43 17.71 32.01 -13.50
CA VAL A 43 18.47 32.32 -12.29
C VAL A 43 17.65 33.15 -11.29
N LYS A 44 16.89 34.16 -11.74
CA LYS A 44 15.99 34.93 -10.87
C LYS A 44 14.87 34.07 -10.28
N LEU A 45 14.33 33.14 -11.07
CA LEU A 45 13.31 32.18 -10.67
C LEU A 45 13.85 31.18 -9.65
N GLN A 46 15.07 30.67 -9.85
CA GLN A 46 15.77 29.83 -8.88
C GLN A 46 16.03 30.60 -7.58
N HIS A 47 16.51 31.84 -7.65
CA HIS A 47 16.72 32.69 -6.47
C HIS A 47 15.43 32.98 -5.71
N THR A 48 14.32 33.20 -6.42
CA THR A 48 13.01 33.45 -5.81
C THR A 48 12.46 32.17 -5.14
N ALA A 49 12.65 31.01 -5.77
CA ALA A 49 12.29 29.72 -5.19
C ALA A 49 13.12 29.43 -3.93
N GLU A 50 14.44 29.64 -3.98
CA GLU A 50 15.36 29.46 -2.86
C GLU A 50 15.03 30.41 -1.70
N PHE A 51 14.77 31.69 -1.98
CA PHE A 51 14.35 32.67 -0.98
C PHE A 51 13.06 32.24 -0.27
N HIS A 52 12.06 31.79 -1.01
CA HIS A 52 10.80 31.29 -0.43
C HIS A 52 10.96 29.97 0.32
N MET A 53 11.91 29.11 -0.08
CA MET A 53 12.31 27.95 0.73
C MET A 53 12.90 28.43 2.05
N GLU A 54 13.96 29.23 2.04
CA GLU A 54 14.61 29.69 3.27
C GLU A 54 13.66 30.39 4.26
N GLU A 55 12.78 31.26 3.79
CA GLU A 55 11.76 31.91 4.62
C GLU A 55 10.79 30.90 5.24
N ARG A 56 10.42 29.84 4.51
CA ARG A 56 9.59 28.77 5.07
C ARG A 56 10.35 27.85 6.01
N ALA A 57 11.63 27.58 5.77
CA ALA A 57 12.43 26.75 6.67
C ALA A 57 12.45 27.40 8.06
N LYS A 58 12.58 28.73 8.09
CA LYS A 58 12.46 29.55 9.29
C LYS A 58 11.05 29.48 9.89
N ALA A 59 9.99 29.59 9.08
CA ALA A 59 8.60 29.58 9.56
C ALA A 59 8.13 28.22 10.13
N ILE A 60 8.58 27.11 9.55
CA ILE A 60 8.17 25.73 9.92
C ILE A 60 9.13 25.10 10.95
N GLN A 61 10.22 25.78 11.31
CA GLN A 61 11.35 25.19 12.06
C GLN A 61 11.88 23.89 11.39
N GLY A 62 11.75 23.81 10.06
CA GLY A 62 12.15 22.65 9.26
C GLY A 62 13.62 22.74 8.82
N LYS A 63 14.19 21.62 8.39
CA LYS A 63 15.53 21.61 7.77
C LYS A 63 15.44 22.10 6.32
N PRO A 64 16.34 23.00 5.85
CA PRO A 64 16.38 23.44 4.45
C PRO A 64 16.43 22.30 3.42
N GLU A 65 17.12 21.20 3.76
CA GLU A 65 17.21 19.99 2.92
C GLU A 65 15.84 19.36 2.64
N ALA A 66 14.97 19.30 3.65
CA ALA A 66 13.63 18.74 3.50
C ALA A 66 12.78 19.55 2.52
N GLN A 67 13.00 20.87 2.46
CA GLN A 67 12.27 21.74 1.55
C GLN A 67 12.75 21.64 0.11
N LYS A 68 14.05 21.42 -0.10
CA LYS A 68 14.57 21.07 -1.43
C LYS A 68 13.92 19.79 -1.96
N THR A 69 13.78 18.77 -1.10
CA THR A 69 13.07 17.52 -1.46
C THR A 69 11.59 17.78 -1.76
N VAL A 70 10.91 18.57 -0.93
CA VAL A 70 9.50 18.95 -1.18
C VAL A 70 9.34 19.67 -2.51
N PHE A 71 10.25 20.58 -2.85
CA PHE A 71 10.23 21.29 -4.12
C PHE A 71 10.45 20.35 -5.31
N ALA A 72 11.39 19.41 -5.21
CA ALA A 72 11.59 18.38 -6.23
C ALA A 72 10.30 17.57 -6.47
N PHE A 73 9.57 17.19 -5.41
CA PHE A 73 8.27 16.54 -5.56
C PHE A 73 7.22 17.43 -6.25
N GLN A 74 7.24 18.75 -6.05
CA GLN A 74 6.32 19.65 -6.77
C GLN A 74 6.64 19.71 -8.27
N GLN A 75 7.92 19.83 -8.64
CA GLN A 75 8.34 19.80 -10.04
C GLN A 75 7.94 18.50 -10.73
N GLU A 76 8.10 17.37 -10.03
CA GLU A 76 7.70 16.06 -10.55
C GLU A 76 6.18 15.95 -10.72
N LYS A 77 5.38 16.45 -9.76
CA LYS A 77 3.91 16.52 -9.87
C LYS A 77 3.48 17.33 -11.10
N GLN A 78 4.15 18.44 -11.38
CA GLN A 78 3.83 19.25 -12.55
C GLN A 78 4.26 18.60 -13.86
N LYS A 79 5.39 17.90 -13.87
CA LYS A 79 5.79 17.07 -15.01
C LYS A 79 4.68 16.06 -15.33
N ILE A 80 4.15 15.36 -14.32
CA ILE A 80 3.03 14.43 -14.50
C ILE A 80 1.77 15.14 -15.03
N MET A 81 1.46 16.34 -14.54
CA MET A 81 0.31 17.13 -15.04
C MET A 81 0.48 17.58 -16.50
N ARG A 82 1.69 17.98 -16.89
CA ARG A 82 2.02 18.34 -18.28
C ARG A 82 1.95 17.12 -19.19
N GLU A 83 2.50 15.99 -18.76
CA GLU A 83 2.40 14.71 -19.46
C GLU A 83 0.94 14.29 -19.64
N LEU A 84 0.11 14.36 -18.59
CA LEU A 84 -1.32 14.10 -18.67
C LEU A 84 -2.00 15.02 -19.69
N HIS A 85 -1.72 16.33 -19.65
CA HIS A 85 -2.30 17.28 -20.59
C HIS A 85 -1.93 16.94 -22.04
N ALA A 86 -0.65 16.66 -22.30
CA ALA A 86 -0.17 16.23 -23.61
C ALA A 86 -0.86 14.92 -24.05
N THR A 87 -0.96 13.92 -23.17
CA THR A 87 -1.66 12.65 -23.45
C THR A 87 -3.13 12.89 -23.78
N LEU A 88 -3.84 13.75 -23.04
CA LEU A 88 -5.23 14.07 -23.31
C LEU A 88 -5.43 14.79 -24.66
N GLN A 89 -4.51 15.70 -25.01
CA GLN A 89 -4.50 16.36 -26.32
C GLN A 89 -4.26 15.35 -27.45
N THR A 90 -3.29 14.45 -27.29
CA THR A 90 -3.04 13.36 -28.26
C THR A 90 -4.23 12.43 -28.43
N ILE A 91 -4.96 12.13 -27.34
CA ILE A 91 -6.19 11.34 -27.41
C ILE A 91 -7.29 12.07 -28.18
N ASP A 92 -7.31 13.41 -28.14
CA ASP A 92 -8.26 14.25 -28.87
C ASP A 92 -7.90 14.43 -30.35
N HIS A 93 -6.59 14.42 -30.66
CA HIS A 93 -6.04 14.62 -31.98
C HIS A 93 -5.11 13.44 -32.36
N PRO A 94 -5.65 12.26 -32.69
CA PRO A 94 -4.86 11.06 -32.93
C PRO A 94 -3.92 11.18 -34.15
N GLU A 95 -4.20 12.11 -35.07
CA GLU A 95 -3.39 12.38 -36.25
C GLU A 95 -2.01 12.98 -35.95
N THR A 96 -1.78 13.49 -34.74
CA THR A 96 -0.54 14.20 -34.40
C THR A 96 0.54 13.35 -33.74
N ALA A 97 0.24 12.11 -33.35
CA ALA A 97 1.22 11.27 -32.64
C ALA A 97 1.20 9.81 -33.10
N ALA A 98 2.38 9.26 -33.36
CA ALA A 98 2.54 7.84 -33.57
C ALA A 98 2.32 7.10 -32.23
N PHE A 99 1.52 6.03 -32.28
CA PHE A 99 1.36 5.14 -31.15
C PHE A 99 2.64 4.33 -30.95
N HIS A 100 3.27 4.48 -29.78
CA HIS A 100 4.45 3.73 -29.41
C HIS A 100 4.15 2.88 -28.18
N ARG A 101 4.45 1.58 -28.27
CA ARG A 101 4.38 0.70 -27.12
C ARG A 101 5.51 1.01 -26.14
N THR A 102 5.15 1.10 -24.87
CA THR A 102 6.09 1.26 -23.78
C THR A 102 6.62 -0.11 -23.38
N GLU A 103 7.94 -0.24 -23.24
CA GLU A 103 8.56 -1.50 -22.79
C GLU A 103 7.96 -1.95 -21.44
N GLY A 104 7.61 -3.24 -21.35
CA GLY A 104 7.00 -3.83 -20.16
C GLY A 104 5.50 -3.53 -19.97
N SER A 105 4.86 -2.79 -20.89
CA SER A 105 3.42 -2.55 -20.86
C SER A 105 2.65 -3.59 -21.67
N ARG A 106 1.44 -3.91 -21.23
CA ARG A 106 0.53 -4.84 -21.91
C ARG A 106 -0.36 -4.08 -22.90
N LEU A 107 -0.60 -4.64 -24.08
CA LEU A 107 -1.53 -4.01 -25.02
C LEU A 107 -2.97 -4.34 -24.62
N VAL A 108 -3.81 -3.30 -24.57
CA VAL A 108 -5.26 -3.41 -24.43
C VAL A 108 -5.91 -3.12 -25.78
N ILE A 109 -6.75 -4.05 -26.25
CA ILE A 109 -7.60 -3.92 -27.43
C ILE A 109 -9.06 -3.97 -26.95
N TYR A 110 -9.96 -3.27 -27.64
CA TYR A 110 -11.40 -3.38 -27.35
C TYR A 110 -12.13 -4.09 -28.49
N ASP A 111 -12.72 -5.24 -28.18
CA ASP A 111 -13.58 -5.98 -29.11
C ASP A 111 -14.97 -5.33 -29.14
N GLN A 112 -15.29 -4.65 -30.25
CA GLN A 112 -16.55 -3.93 -30.40
C GLN A 112 -17.77 -4.86 -30.49
N GLU A 113 -17.62 -6.07 -31.04
CA GLU A 113 -18.72 -7.01 -31.21
C GLU A 113 -19.12 -7.61 -29.86
N ARG A 114 -18.10 -8.04 -29.10
CA ARG A 114 -18.30 -8.68 -27.80
C ARG A 114 -18.41 -7.69 -26.65
N LYS A 115 -18.04 -6.42 -26.88
CA LYS A 115 -17.97 -5.34 -25.88
C LYS A 115 -17.09 -5.69 -24.68
N VAL A 116 -15.94 -6.30 -24.95
CA VAL A 116 -14.97 -6.72 -23.92
C VAL A 116 -13.59 -6.14 -24.21
N TYR A 117 -12.80 -5.93 -23.16
CA TYR A 117 -11.40 -5.58 -23.30
C TYR A 117 -10.57 -6.86 -23.39
N LEU A 118 -9.58 -6.86 -24.27
CA LEU A 118 -8.65 -7.95 -24.49
C LEU A 118 -7.24 -7.47 -24.17
N VAL A 119 -6.56 -8.18 -23.29
CA VAL A 119 -5.21 -7.84 -22.82
C VAL A 119 -4.23 -8.94 -23.19
N GLY A 120 -3.09 -8.56 -23.73
CA GLY A 120 -2.00 -9.49 -23.99
C GLY A 120 -0.63 -8.85 -23.88
N GLU A 121 0.33 -9.68 -23.51
CA GLU A 121 1.75 -9.42 -23.74
C GLU A 121 2.09 -9.83 -25.18
N GLU A 122 3.13 -9.22 -25.74
CA GLU A 122 3.54 -9.49 -27.11
C GLU A 122 3.78 -10.99 -27.35
N GLY A 123 3.05 -11.57 -28.31
CA GLY A 123 3.13 -12.99 -28.65
C GLY A 123 2.36 -13.95 -27.72
N LYS A 124 1.63 -13.47 -26.70
CA LYS A 124 0.76 -14.29 -25.85
C LYS A 124 -0.71 -14.20 -26.24
N THR A 125 -1.50 -15.18 -25.81
CA THR A 125 -2.95 -15.18 -25.99
C THR A 125 -3.59 -13.98 -25.30
N LEU A 126 -4.51 -13.33 -26.00
CA LEU A 126 -5.33 -12.26 -25.43
C LEU A 126 -6.28 -12.85 -24.39
N GLN A 127 -6.33 -12.22 -23.22
CA GLN A 127 -7.24 -12.56 -22.13
C GLN A 127 -8.32 -11.50 -22.01
N GLU A 128 -9.55 -11.93 -21.77
CA GLU A 128 -10.67 -11.01 -21.51
C GLU A 128 -10.50 -10.33 -20.15
N THR A 129 -10.80 -9.04 -20.12
CA THR A 129 -10.71 -8.21 -18.91
C THR A 129 -11.74 -7.09 -18.93
N THR A 130 -11.77 -6.32 -17.84
CA THR A 130 -12.65 -5.16 -17.67
C THR A 130 -11.86 -3.87 -17.50
N LEU A 131 -12.54 -2.73 -17.65
CA LEU A 131 -11.89 -1.43 -17.43
C LEU A 131 -11.48 -1.27 -15.97
N GLY A 132 -12.33 -1.69 -15.03
CA GLY A 132 -12.03 -1.70 -13.61
C GLY A 132 -10.76 -2.48 -13.33
N ALA A 133 -10.62 -3.68 -13.89
CA ALA A 133 -9.42 -4.51 -13.74
C ALA A 133 -8.16 -3.77 -14.20
N ILE A 134 -8.17 -3.23 -15.42
CA ILE A 134 -7.06 -2.46 -16.00
C ILE A 134 -6.67 -1.26 -15.12
N ILE A 135 -7.65 -0.52 -14.59
CA ILE A 135 -7.40 0.66 -13.75
C ILE A 135 -6.83 0.25 -12.38
N THR A 136 -7.37 -0.77 -11.74
CA THR A 136 -6.90 -1.19 -10.40
C THR A 136 -5.55 -1.91 -10.44
N ASP A 137 -5.19 -2.48 -11.58
CA ASP A 137 -3.90 -3.13 -11.80
C ASP A 137 -2.70 -2.17 -11.74
N LEU A 138 -2.95 -0.86 -11.91
CA LEU A 138 -1.94 0.18 -11.68
C LEU A 138 -1.40 0.13 -10.25
N ASP A 139 -2.26 -0.18 -9.27
CA ASP A 139 -1.87 -0.31 -7.87
C ASP A 139 -0.99 -1.55 -7.61
N TRP A 140 -1.03 -2.52 -8.53
CA TRP A 140 -0.21 -3.73 -8.53
C TRP A 140 1.08 -3.57 -9.36
N GLY A 141 1.32 -2.38 -9.92
CA GLY A 141 2.48 -2.05 -10.73
C GLY A 141 2.43 -2.58 -12.17
N LEU A 142 1.26 -3.06 -12.63
CA LEU A 142 1.08 -3.43 -14.03
C LEU A 142 0.84 -2.17 -14.88
N ARG A 143 1.36 -2.18 -16.10
CA ARG A 143 1.28 -1.06 -17.04
C ARG A 143 0.58 -1.50 -18.32
N TYR A 144 -0.19 -0.59 -18.90
CA TYR A 144 -1.02 -0.85 -20.06
C TYR A 144 -0.88 0.25 -21.09
N ASP A 145 -0.78 -0.14 -22.35
CA ASP A 145 -0.95 0.74 -23.51
C ASP A 145 -2.31 0.43 -24.14
N LEU A 146 -3.16 1.44 -24.28
CA LEU A 146 -4.50 1.29 -24.84
C LEU A 146 -4.45 1.59 -26.33
N ASP A 147 -4.82 0.61 -27.15
CA ASP A 147 -4.83 0.75 -28.60
C ASP A 147 -5.76 1.89 -29.04
N PRO A 148 -5.25 2.95 -29.71
CA PRO A 148 -6.05 4.11 -30.08
C PRO A 148 -7.13 3.81 -31.12
N GLU A 149 -6.96 2.75 -31.93
CA GLU A 149 -7.89 2.38 -32.99
C GLU A 149 -9.15 1.68 -32.43
N THR A 150 -8.96 0.73 -31.52
CA THR A 150 -10.07 -0.06 -30.99
C THR A 150 -10.67 0.50 -29.70
N VAL A 151 -9.83 1.04 -28.79
CA VAL A 151 -10.28 1.45 -27.45
C VAL A 151 -10.99 2.81 -27.49
N PRO A 152 -12.24 2.91 -26.95
CA PRO A 152 -13.00 4.15 -26.95
C PRO A 152 -12.25 5.33 -26.33
N ARG A 153 -12.42 6.52 -26.94
CA ARG A 153 -11.78 7.76 -26.49
C ARG A 153 -12.05 8.07 -25.01
N CYS A 154 -13.28 7.91 -24.55
CA CYS A 154 -13.65 8.15 -23.14
C CYS A 154 -12.86 7.25 -22.19
N THR A 155 -12.74 5.96 -22.52
CA THR A 155 -11.95 4.98 -21.76
C THR A 155 -10.48 5.38 -21.72
N ARG A 156 -9.88 5.73 -22.86
CA ARG A 156 -8.47 6.16 -22.92
C ARG A 156 -8.20 7.37 -22.02
N LYS A 157 -9.09 8.37 -22.04
CA LYS A 157 -8.99 9.55 -21.16
C LYS A 157 -9.12 9.18 -19.69
N GLN A 158 -10.09 8.34 -19.34
CA GLN A 158 -10.30 7.91 -17.97
C GLN A 158 -9.06 7.18 -17.43
N PHE A 159 -8.52 6.23 -18.19
CA PHE A 159 -7.30 5.51 -17.83
C PHE A 159 -6.11 6.47 -17.64
N ALA A 160 -5.88 7.40 -18.56
CA ALA A 160 -4.80 8.39 -18.44
C ALA A 160 -4.93 9.24 -17.16
N ILE A 161 -6.16 9.68 -16.84
CA ILE A 161 -6.45 10.43 -15.61
C ILE A 161 -6.18 9.59 -14.36
N ASP A 162 -6.63 8.33 -14.33
CA ASP A 162 -6.42 7.45 -13.18
C ASP A 162 -4.94 7.06 -12.99
N ALA A 163 -4.20 6.85 -14.07
CA ALA A 163 -2.75 6.63 -14.04
C ALA A 163 -2.00 7.85 -13.48
N ALA A 164 -2.34 9.05 -13.94
CA ALA A 164 -1.76 10.28 -13.40
C ALA A 164 -2.12 10.49 -11.92
N LYS A 165 -3.38 10.25 -11.53
CA LYS A 165 -3.81 10.32 -10.12
C LYS A 165 -3.02 9.35 -9.24
N HIS A 166 -2.78 8.14 -9.71
CA HIS A 166 -1.99 7.14 -8.98
C HIS A 166 -0.56 7.65 -8.72
N HIS A 167 0.12 8.17 -9.75
CA HIS A 167 1.48 8.73 -9.60
C HIS A 167 1.49 9.95 -8.66
N LEU A 168 0.53 10.86 -8.81
CA LEU A 168 0.42 12.05 -7.96
C LEU A 168 0.17 11.69 -6.48
N MET A 169 -0.62 10.65 -6.22
CA MET A 169 -0.87 10.16 -4.86
C MET A 169 0.40 9.60 -4.23
N ASN A 170 1.16 8.78 -4.96
CA ASN A 170 2.43 8.24 -4.46
C ASN A 170 3.44 9.35 -4.13
N LEU A 171 3.50 10.42 -4.94
CA LEU A 171 4.33 11.59 -4.65
C LEU A 171 3.81 12.41 -3.46
N LEU A 172 2.48 12.50 -3.29
CA LEU A 172 1.90 13.14 -2.12
C LEU A 172 2.26 12.38 -0.85
N ASP A 173 2.14 11.06 -0.85
CA ASP A 173 2.50 10.24 0.30
C ASP A 173 3.98 10.37 0.66
N ARG A 174 4.88 10.30 -0.34
CA ARG A 174 6.32 10.55 -0.14
C ARG A 174 6.59 11.93 0.46
N GLN A 175 5.89 12.95 -0.03
CA GLN A 175 6.02 14.31 0.48
C GLN A 175 5.56 14.43 1.94
N ILE A 176 4.42 13.84 2.29
CA ILE A 176 3.90 13.83 3.67
C ILE A 176 4.89 13.10 4.59
N ILE A 177 5.39 11.93 4.19
CA ILE A 177 6.38 11.16 4.95
C ILE A 177 7.63 12.00 5.22
N GLN A 178 8.18 12.65 4.19
CA GLN A 178 9.36 13.49 4.31
C GLN A 178 9.14 14.69 5.23
N ASP A 179 7.98 15.36 5.14
CA ASP A 179 7.62 16.49 6.00
C ASP A 179 7.51 16.05 7.48
N GLU A 180 6.85 14.93 7.73
CA GLU A 180 6.67 14.38 9.08
C GLU A 180 8.01 13.88 9.68
N MET A 181 8.90 13.26 8.88
CA MET A 181 10.24 12.85 9.33
C MET A 181 11.16 14.04 9.67
N SER A 182 10.93 15.19 9.04
CA SER A 182 11.79 16.37 9.17
C SER A 182 11.48 17.23 10.40
N ARG A 183 10.32 17.04 11.03
CA ARG A 183 9.90 17.79 12.23
C ARG A 183 10.64 17.26 13.47
N LYS A 184 11.43 18.13 14.12
CA LYS A 184 12.12 17.81 15.38
C LYS A 184 11.13 17.79 16.56
N GLY A 185 11.22 16.78 17.40
CA GLY A 185 10.66 16.80 18.76
C GLY A 185 9.34 16.05 18.97
N GLU A 186 8.66 15.66 17.90
CA GLU A 186 7.41 14.91 18.00
C GLU A 186 7.68 13.43 17.71
N LYS A 187 7.75 12.60 18.76
CA LYS A 187 7.81 11.13 18.62
C LYS A 187 6.50 10.61 18.03
N HIS A 188 6.25 10.86 16.75
CA HIS A 188 5.17 10.22 16.01
C HIS A 188 5.58 8.76 15.81
N GLY A 189 5.21 7.91 16.76
CA GLY A 189 5.57 6.49 16.84
C GLY A 189 4.99 5.59 15.74
N GLY A 190 4.83 6.11 14.52
CA GLY A 190 4.31 5.38 13.36
C GLY A 190 4.80 5.87 11.99
N VAL A 191 5.53 7.00 11.91
CA VAL A 191 6.00 7.54 10.61
C VAL A 191 7.21 6.74 10.08
N GLY A 192 8.06 6.21 10.97
CA GLY A 192 9.18 5.34 10.58
C GLY A 192 8.80 3.98 9.98
N THR A 193 7.51 3.62 10.00
CA THR A 193 6.95 2.43 9.34
C THR A 193 6.29 2.72 7.99
N LEU A 194 6.23 3.99 7.57
CA LEU A 194 5.73 4.39 6.26
C LEU A 194 6.84 4.26 5.22
N THR A 195 7.13 3.02 4.81
CA THR A 195 7.88 2.79 3.57
C THR A 195 6.94 2.98 2.38
N PRO A 196 7.36 3.74 1.34
CA PRO A 196 6.64 3.81 0.07
C PRO A 196 6.31 2.42 -0.48
N LEU A 197 5.19 2.32 -1.21
CA LEU A 197 4.71 1.09 -1.85
C LEU A 197 5.83 0.33 -2.60
N GLU A 198 6.65 1.08 -3.33
CA GLU A 198 7.74 0.59 -4.16
C GLU A 198 8.91 -0.04 -3.36
N GLU A 199 9.01 0.27 -2.07
CA GLU A 199 10.08 -0.21 -1.19
C GLU A 199 9.62 -1.33 -0.24
N ARG A 200 8.33 -1.66 -0.24
CA ARG A 200 7.79 -2.74 0.59
C ARG A 200 8.02 -4.08 -0.08
N ASP A 201 8.94 -4.84 0.51
CA ASP A 201 9.16 -6.25 0.18
C ASP A 201 7.85 -7.02 0.46
N LEU A 202 7.14 -7.43 -0.61
CA LEU A 202 5.86 -8.14 -0.54
C LEU A 202 6.00 -9.56 0.06
N SER A 203 7.22 -9.99 0.36
CA SER A 203 7.52 -11.33 0.86
C SER A 203 7.13 -11.53 2.34
N HIS A 204 5.95 -12.13 2.54
CA HIS A 204 5.53 -12.96 3.69
C HIS A 204 5.54 -12.38 5.12
N GLU A 205 5.78 -11.09 5.34
CA GLU A 205 5.61 -10.52 6.69
C GLU A 205 4.12 -10.36 7.05
N LEU A 206 3.72 -10.73 8.27
CA LEU A 206 2.33 -10.58 8.76
C LEU A 206 1.81 -9.13 8.66
N SER A 207 2.72 -8.15 8.73
CA SER A 207 2.45 -6.73 8.46
C SER A 207 2.05 -6.48 7.00
N ALA A 208 2.69 -7.15 6.04
CA ALA A 208 2.35 -7.06 4.63
C ALA A 208 0.97 -7.67 4.34
N VAL A 209 0.56 -8.72 5.06
CA VAL A 209 -0.77 -9.35 4.86
C VAL A 209 -1.93 -8.41 5.18
N GLY A 210 -1.80 -7.55 6.20
CA GLY A 210 -2.83 -6.56 6.53
C GLY A 210 -3.00 -5.53 5.41
N TRP A 211 -1.89 -4.95 5.00
CA TRP A 211 -1.84 -3.99 3.91
C TRP A 211 -2.32 -4.58 2.56
N LEU A 212 -1.92 -5.82 2.25
CA LEU A 212 -2.42 -6.54 1.07
C LEU A 212 -3.94 -6.74 1.13
N ALA A 213 -4.49 -7.08 2.30
CA ALA A 213 -5.93 -7.23 2.46
C ALA A 213 -6.69 -5.91 2.20
N GLU A 214 -6.15 -4.80 2.72
CA GLU A 214 -6.69 -3.45 2.48
C GLU A 214 -6.67 -3.10 1.00
N LEU A 215 -5.53 -3.31 0.32
CA LEU A 215 -5.39 -3.03 -1.11
C LEU A 215 -6.32 -3.89 -1.97
N MET A 216 -6.38 -5.19 -1.69
CA MET A 216 -7.28 -6.12 -2.39
C MET A 216 -8.75 -5.73 -2.20
N ALA A 217 -9.16 -5.31 -0.99
CA ALA A 217 -10.52 -4.91 -0.73
C ALA A 217 -10.87 -3.56 -1.39
N HIS A 218 -9.94 -2.59 -1.35
CA HIS A 218 -10.05 -1.33 -2.07
C HIS A 218 -10.23 -1.59 -3.58
N ASN A 219 -9.36 -2.42 -4.18
CA ASN A 219 -9.39 -2.71 -5.61
C ASN A 219 -10.64 -3.49 -5.99
N PHE A 220 -11.06 -4.45 -5.17
CA PHE A 220 -12.33 -5.15 -5.36
C PHE A 220 -13.52 -4.18 -5.45
N LEU A 221 -13.70 -3.28 -4.48
CA LEU A 221 -14.81 -2.32 -4.53
C LEU A 221 -14.65 -1.30 -5.66
N LYS A 222 -13.43 -0.84 -5.94
CA LYS A 222 -13.16 0.12 -7.01
C LYS A 222 -13.50 -0.48 -8.38
N LYS A 223 -13.18 -1.76 -8.62
CA LYS A 223 -13.61 -2.48 -9.82
C LYS A 223 -15.12 -2.53 -9.94
N LEU A 224 -15.82 -2.88 -8.86
CA LEU A 224 -17.29 -2.91 -8.86
C LEU A 224 -17.93 -1.54 -9.10
N SER A 225 -17.30 -0.46 -8.62
CA SER A 225 -17.72 0.93 -8.87
C SER A 225 -17.49 1.38 -10.32
N LEU A 226 -16.50 0.81 -11.00
CA LEU A 226 -16.14 1.15 -12.38
C LEU A 226 -16.88 0.29 -13.42
N ASP A 227 -16.98 -1.01 -13.17
CA ASP A 227 -17.56 -2.00 -14.09
C ASP A 227 -19.04 -2.25 -13.81
N GLY A 228 -19.48 -2.03 -12.58
CA GLY A 228 -20.86 -2.22 -12.15
C GLY A 228 -21.60 -0.90 -11.98
N ASP A 229 -22.93 -0.98 -12.03
CA ASP A 229 -23.83 0.14 -11.74
C ASP A 229 -24.10 0.21 -10.23
N ILE A 230 -23.04 0.36 -9.43
CA ILE A 230 -23.14 0.52 -7.98
C ILE A 230 -23.02 2.00 -7.65
N PRO A 231 -23.93 2.58 -6.84
CA PRO A 231 -23.91 4.00 -6.49
C PRO A 231 -22.87 4.32 -5.40
N ILE A 232 -21.63 3.87 -5.60
CA ILE A 232 -20.50 4.16 -4.70
C ILE A 232 -19.31 4.70 -5.48
N ARG A 233 -18.48 5.50 -4.80
CA ARG A 233 -17.16 5.89 -5.26
C ARG A 233 -16.14 5.52 -4.20
N VAL A 234 -15.03 4.91 -4.62
CA VAL A 234 -13.96 4.47 -3.72
C VAL A 234 -12.71 5.31 -3.99
N SER A 235 -12.09 5.82 -2.92
CA SER A 235 -10.84 6.59 -3.01
C SER A 235 -9.87 6.22 -1.89
N LYS A 236 -8.58 6.11 -2.22
CA LYS A 236 -7.53 5.84 -1.21
C LYS A 236 -7.40 6.98 -0.22
N ALA A 237 -7.14 6.65 1.04
CA ALA A 237 -6.73 7.64 2.03
C ALA A 237 -5.29 8.06 1.78
N ASP A 238 -4.95 9.33 2.06
CA ASP A 238 -3.57 9.78 2.09
C ASP A 238 -2.83 9.15 3.29
N CYS A 239 -1.50 9.07 3.25
CA CYS A 239 -0.75 8.44 4.34
C CYS A 239 -0.90 9.16 5.69
N TYR A 240 -1.30 10.44 5.68
CA TYR A 240 -1.61 11.17 6.91
C TYR A 240 -2.91 10.65 7.53
N ASP A 241 -3.96 10.46 6.74
CA ASP A 241 -5.24 9.93 7.21
C ASP A 241 -5.12 8.47 7.65
N ASP A 242 -4.31 7.65 6.96
CA ASP A 242 -3.94 6.30 7.42
C ASP A 242 -3.27 6.35 8.80
N VAL A 243 -2.23 7.17 8.98
CA VAL A 243 -1.48 7.17 10.24
C VAL A 243 -2.22 7.85 11.38
N ALA A 244 -2.72 9.06 11.13
CA ALA A 244 -3.35 9.91 12.14
C ALA A 244 -4.78 9.47 12.41
N ASN A 245 -5.57 9.25 11.35
CA ASN A 245 -7.00 8.94 11.41
C ASN A 245 -7.33 7.45 11.39
N LYS A 246 -6.36 6.58 11.06
CA LYS A 246 -6.56 5.13 10.95
C LYS A 246 -7.62 4.77 9.92
N ILE A 247 -7.65 5.52 8.82
CA ILE A 247 -8.54 5.33 7.69
C ILE A 247 -7.70 4.78 6.55
N ASP A 248 -8.05 3.59 6.04
CA ASP A 248 -7.32 2.95 4.95
C ASP A 248 -7.79 3.48 3.59
N PHE A 249 -9.11 3.68 3.45
CA PHE A 249 -9.72 4.32 2.27
C PHE A 249 -11.12 4.87 2.59
N TYR A 250 -11.66 5.65 1.66
CA TYR A 250 -12.98 6.27 1.75
C TYR A 250 -13.97 5.64 0.76
N ILE A 251 -15.24 5.58 1.16
CA ILE A 251 -16.36 5.24 0.28
C ILE A 251 -17.38 6.38 0.34
N ASP A 252 -17.72 6.93 -0.83
CA ASP A 252 -18.80 7.90 -0.98
C ASP A 252 -20.04 7.20 -1.54
N ARG A 253 -21.21 7.46 -0.96
CA ARG A 253 -22.48 7.12 -1.61
C ARG A 253 -22.79 8.18 -2.67
N VAL A 254 -23.02 7.74 -3.90
CA VAL A 254 -23.34 8.64 -5.02
C VAL A 254 -24.83 8.55 -5.31
N ASP A 255 -25.63 9.38 -4.67
CA ASP A 255 -27.07 9.41 -4.94
C ASP A 255 -27.34 10.03 -6.32
N HIS A 256 -27.74 9.20 -7.28
CA HIS A 256 -28.15 9.66 -8.61
C HIS A 256 -29.61 10.11 -8.60
N ARG A 257 -29.92 11.25 -7.96
CA ARG A 257 -31.22 11.91 -8.21
C ARG A 257 -31.17 12.61 -9.56
N ARG A 258 -31.50 11.89 -10.64
CA ARG A 258 -31.80 12.50 -11.94
C ARG A 258 -33.10 13.31 -11.82
N GLY A 259 -32.97 14.62 -11.68
CA GLY A 259 -34.08 15.56 -11.75
C GLY A 259 -33.54 16.97 -11.97
N ALA A 260 -33.98 17.61 -13.05
CA ALA A 260 -33.62 18.99 -13.37
C ALA A 260 -34.23 19.96 -12.33
N GLN A 261 -33.53 20.18 -11.23
CA GLN A 261 -33.63 21.41 -10.45
C GLN A 261 -32.23 21.93 -10.27
N VAL A 262 -31.89 22.92 -11.10
CA VAL A 262 -30.80 23.85 -10.85
C VAL A 262 -31.29 24.74 -9.71
N ASP A 263 -31.26 24.22 -8.50
CA ASP A 263 -31.36 25.04 -7.29
C ASP A 263 -29.95 25.08 -6.68
N GLU A 264 -29.45 26.30 -6.61
CA GLU A 264 -28.13 26.70 -6.17
C GLU A 264 -27.78 26.12 -4.79
N GLU A 265 -26.54 25.64 -4.65
CA GLU A 265 -25.81 25.52 -3.38
C GLU A 265 -26.52 24.82 -2.19
N LYS A 266 -27.07 23.63 -2.42
CA LYS A 266 -26.99 22.61 -1.37
C LYS A 266 -25.94 21.61 -1.80
N GLU A 267 -24.78 21.63 -1.14
CA GLU A 267 -23.93 20.45 -1.04
C GLU A 267 -24.84 19.32 -0.54
N GLU A 268 -25.44 18.56 -1.47
CA GLU A 268 -26.20 17.37 -1.13
C GLU A 268 -25.29 16.52 -0.25
N GLU A 269 -25.79 16.13 0.92
CA GLU A 269 -25.08 15.38 1.95
C GLU A 269 -24.61 14.03 1.37
N LYS A 270 -23.50 14.07 0.61
CA LYS A 270 -22.82 12.88 0.12
C LYS A 270 -22.26 12.19 1.34
N ALA A 271 -22.92 11.11 1.75
CA ALA A 271 -22.47 10.33 2.87
C ALA A 271 -21.06 9.79 2.57
N HIS A 272 -20.07 10.29 3.32
CA HIS A 272 -18.65 10.07 3.16
C HIS A 272 -18.13 9.22 4.32
N PHE A 273 -17.77 7.96 4.05
CA PHE A 273 -17.40 7.00 5.07
C PHE A 273 -15.91 6.67 5.01
N GLY A 274 -15.24 6.72 6.16
CA GLY A 274 -13.89 6.17 6.31
C GLY A 274 -13.96 4.67 6.60
N ILE A 275 -13.08 3.87 6.02
CA ILE A 275 -12.99 2.44 6.29
C ILE A 275 -11.71 2.15 7.07
N GLN A 276 -11.83 1.34 8.13
CA GLN A 276 -10.70 0.80 8.88
C GLN A 276 -10.74 -0.73 8.87
N PHE A 277 -9.62 -1.35 8.51
CA PHE A 277 -9.44 -2.79 8.47
C PHE A 277 -8.86 -3.33 9.78
N THR A 278 -9.25 -4.56 10.12
CA THR A 278 -8.65 -5.28 11.23
C THR A 278 -8.55 -6.78 10.99
N LEU A 279 -7.34 -7.31 11.19
CA LEU A 279 -7.07 -8.75 11.25
C LEU A 279 -7.26 -9.36 12.66
N GLN A 280 -7.37 -8.54 13.71
CA GLN A 280 -7.41 -9.04 15.09
C GLN A 280 -8.73 -9.73 15.45
N LYS A 281 -8.64 -10.84 16.22
CA LYS A 281 -9.81 -11.58 16.72
C LYS A 281 -10.60 -10.82 17.79
N SER A 282 -9.95 -10.00 18.62
CA SER A 282 -10.57 -9.25 19.72
C SER A 282 -11.01 -7.85 19.28
N VAL A 283 -12.32 -7.67 19.10
CA VAL A 283 -12.91 -6.43 18.58
C VAL A 283 -13.11 -5.35 19.67
N GLY A 284 -13.17 -5.76 20.95
CA GLY A 284 -13.54 -4.86 22.07
C GLY A 284 -12.62 -3.66 22.24
N LYS A 285 -11.30 -3.87 22.36
CA LYS A 285 -10.34 -2.77 22.53
C LYS A 285 -10.27 -1.83 21.32
N LYS A 286 -10.47 -2.36 20.11
CA LYS A 286 -10.52 -1.55 18.88
C LYS A 286 -11.79 -0.71 18.77
N ARG A 287 -12.93 -1.20 19.23
CA ARG A 287 -14.18 -0.41 19.29
C ARG A 287 -14.06 0.80 20.21
N GLU A 288 -13.40 0.65 21.36
CA GLU A 288 -13.15 1.79 22.26
C GLU A 288 -12.20 2.82 21.64
N GLN A 289 -11.19 2.37 20.89
CA GLN A 289 -10.31 3.27 20.14
C GLN A 289 -11.07 4.01 19.04
N LEU A 290 -11.90 3.30 18.29
CA LEU A 290 -12.77 3.87 17.25
C LEU A 290 -13.74 4.91 17.81
N ALA A 291 -14.32 4.70 19.00
CA ALA A 291 -15.20 5.69 19.60
C ALA A 291 -14.48 7.03 19.86
N LYS A 292 -13.18 7.01 20.18
CA LYS A 292 -12.37 8.22 20.31
C LYS A 292 -12.04 8.85 18.96
N ILE A 293 -11.74 8.03 17.95
CA ILE A 293 -11.42 8.49 16.59
C ILE A 293 -12.66 9.11 15.92
N ARG A 294 -13.83 8.46 16.02
CA ARG A 294 -15.11 8.98 15.51
C ARG A 294 -15.45 10.37 16.04
N LYS A 295 -15.25 10.60 17.34
CA LYS A 295 -15.44 11.94 17.94
C LYS A 295 -14.53 13.00 17.33
N ARG A 296 -13.28 12.65 17.00
CA ARG A 296 -12.34 13.59 16.36
C ARG A 296 -12.73 13.83 14.89
N ILE A 297 -13.04 12.77 14.16
CA ILE A 297 -13.43 12.84 12.75
C ILE A 297 -14.72 13.64 12.54
N GLN A 298 -15.74 13.43 13.37
CA GLN A 298 -16.98 14.22 13.32
C GLN A 298 -16.74 15.70 13.66
N LYS A 299 -15.84 15.98 14.61
CA LYS A 299 -15.46 17.36 14.96
C LYS A 299 -14.74 18.05 13.81
N ASP A 300 -13.82 17.35 13.16
CA ASP A 300 -12.99 17.89 12.08
C ASP A 300 -13.68 17.74 10.69
N ARG A 301 -14.90 17.18 10.64
CA ARG A 301 -15.69 16.89 9.43
C ARG A 301 -14.88 16.14 8.36
N ILE A 302 -14.07 15.18 8.79
CA ILE A 302 -13.22 14.38 7.89
C ILE A 302 -14.04 13.29 7.19
N ALA A 303 -15.01 12.69 7.90
CA ALA A 303 -15.95 11.68 7.42
C ALA A 303 -17.19 11.67 8.32
N ASP A 304 -18.30 11.15 7.82
CA ASP A 304 -19.56 11.06 8.57
C ASP A 304 -19.50 9.93 9.61
N ASP A 305 -18.91 8.79 9.24
CA ASP A 305 -18.60 7.69 10.15
C ASP A 305 -17.35 6.92 9.70
N ILE A 306 -16.80 6.10 10.61
CA ILE A 306 -15.82 5.06 10.29
C ILE A 306 -16.44 3.68 10.43
N VAL A 307 -16.37 2.89 9.36
CA VAL A 307 -16.75 1.47 9.36
C VAL A 307 -15.54 0.61 9.70
N LEU A 308 -15.64 -0.21 10.74
CA LEU A 308 -14.62 -1.21 11.07
C LEU A 308 -14.94 -2.52 10.36
N VAL A 309 -14.10 -2.91 9.42
CA VAL A 309 -14.23 -4.16 8.69
C VAL A 309 -13.28 -5.20 9.26
N LYS A 310 -13.87 -6.28 9.78
CA LYS A 310 -13.12 -7.45 10.21
C LYS A 310 -12.96 -8.38 9.02
N VAL A 311 -11.71 -8.59 8.63
CA VAL A 311 -11.37 -9.46 7.52
C VAL A 311 -10.87 -10.79 8.09
N PRO A 312 -11.68 -11.87 8.07
CA PRO A 312 -11.23 -13.20 8.47
C PRO A 312 -10.30 -13.86 7.41
N VAL A 313 -9.56 -13.05 6.65
CA VAL A 313 -9.08 -13.44 5.30
C VAL A 313 -7.56 -13.50 5.18
N SER A 314 -6.81 -13.49 6.29
CA SER A 314 -5.34 -13.58 6.20
C SER A 314 -4.87 -14.80 5.39
N LEU A 315 -5.59 -15.93 5.45
CA LEU A 315 -5.28 -17.11 4.66
C LEU A 315 -5.58 -16.93 3.16
N HIS A 316 -6.76 -16.41 2.79
CA HIS A 316 -7.11 -16.26 1.36
C HIS A 316 -6.36 -15.09 0.71
N VAL A 317 -5.94 -14.06 1.45
CA VAL A 317 -5.08 -12.98 0.94
C VAL A 317 -3.74 -13.55 0.48
N SER A 318 -3.05 -14.30 1.34
CA SER A 318 -1.77 -14.90 0.97
C SER A 318 -1.89 -15.95 -0.14
N ALA A 319 -2.94 -16.77 -0.11
CA ALA A 319 -3.17 -17.78 -1.14
C ALA A 319 -3.47 -17.14 -2.52
N ALA A 320 -4.34 -16.14 -2.56
CA ALA A 320 -4.69 -15.41 -3.78
C ALA A 320 -3.49 -14.65 -4.37
N MET A 321 -2.69 -13.99 -3.53
CA MET A 321 -1.44 -13.34 -3.95
C MET A 321 -0.47 -14.32 -4.61
N ARG A 322 -0.24 -15.46 -3.95
CA ARG A 322 0.66 -16.49 -4.45
C ARG A 322 0.18 -17.05 -5.79
N LEU A 323 -1.12 -17.36 -5.91
CA LEU A 323 -1.69 -17.87 -7.15
C LEU A 323 -1.61 -16.85 -8.29
N TRP A 324 -1.82 -15.56 -8.00
CA TRP A 324 -1.65 -14.48 -8.96
C TRP A 324 -0.21 -14.37 -9.46
N GLU A 325 0.77 -14.43 -8.55
CA GLU A 325 2.20 -14.42 -8.93
C GLU A 325 2.60 -15.65 -9.73
N GLU A 326 2.18 -16.85 -9.31
CA GLU A 326 2.46 -18.13 -9.99
C GLU A 326 1.89 -18.16 -11.42
N ARG A 327 0.77 -17.47 -11.65
CA ARG A 327 0.14 -17.34 -12.98
C ARG A 327 0.68 -16.18 -13.82
N GLY A 328 1.81 -15.58 -13.42
CA GLY A 328 2.43 -14.50 -14.17
C GLY A 328 1.68 -13.17 -14.06
N LYS A 329 1.00 -12.94 -12.94
CA LYS A 329 0.27 -11.70 -12.61
C LYS A 329 -0.78 -11.34 -13.67
N PRO A 330 -1.80 -12.19 -13.91
CA PRO A 330 -2.87 -11.87 -14.86
C PRO A 330 -3.59 -10.58 -14.48
N SER A 331 -4.28 -9.95 -15.44
CA SER A 331 -5.02 -8.70 -15.17
C SER A 331 -6.14 -8.90 -14.16
N GLY A 332 -6.52 -7.84 -13.43
CA GLY A 332 -7.60 -7.86 -12.44
C GLY A 332 -7.16 -8.19 -11.02
N GLY A 333 -5.86 -8.15 -10.75
CA GLY A 333 -5.28 -8.30 -9.42
C GLY A 333 -5.47 -9.67 -8.76
N PRO A 334 -4.84 -9.91 -7.60
CA PRO A 334 -4.99 -11.13 -6.81
C PRO A 334 -6.42 -11.34 -6.28
N GLU A 335 -7.20 -10.28 -6.05
CA GLU A 335 -8.57 -10.38 -5.52
C GLU A 335 -9.54 -11.08 -6.48
N GLN A 336 -9.16 -11.27 -7.75
CA GLN A 336 -9.92 -12.09 -8.69
C GLN A 336 -10.03 -13.55 -8.22
N PHE A 337 -8.99 -14.05 -7.53
CA PHE A 337 -8.91 -15.42 -7.02
C PHE A 337 -9.66 -15.62 -5.69
N TRP A 338 -10.31 -14.59 -5.14
CA TRP A 338 -11.18 -14.80 -3.99
C TRP A 338 -12.40 -15.66 -4.37
N PRO A 339 -12.77 -16.66 -3.55
CA PRO A 339 -14.04 -17.35 -3.68
C PRO A 339 -15.19 -16.36 -3.59
N ARG A 340 -16.29 -16.67 -4.27
CA ARG A 340 -17.51 -15.86 -4.31
C ARG A 340 -18.04 -15.60 -2.91
N GLU A 341 -17.98 -16.57 -2.00
CA GLU A 341 -18.44 -16.38 -0.61
C GLU A 341 -17.57 -15.36 0.14
N VAL A 342 -16.27 -15.28 -0.18
CA VAL A 342 -15.36 -14.30 0.39
C VAL A 342 -15.65 -12.91 -0.18
N LYS A 343 -15.83 -12.81 -1.51
CA LYS A 343 -16.23 -11.57 -2.20
C LYS A 343 -17.55 -11.03 -1.65
N GLU A 344 -18.55 -11.89 -1.47
CA GLU A 344 -19.86 -11.53 -0.92
C GLU A 344 -19.76 -11.04 0.52
N LYS A 345 -19.07 -11.79 1.39
CA LYS A 345 -18.87 -11.39 2.79
C LYS A 345 -18.15 -10.05 2.89
N MET A 346 -17.19 -9.81 2.00
CA MET A 346 -16.46 -8.55 1.95
C MET A 346 -17.35 -7.40 1.50
N PHE A 347 -18.08 -7.58 0.40
CA PHE A 347 -19.05 -6.63 -0.12
C PHE A 347 -20.08 -6.22 0.95
N ARG A 348 -20.76 -7.21 1.54
CA ARG A 348 -21.76 -6.98 2.59
C ARG A 348 -21.15 -6.31 3.82
N GLY A 349 -19.97 -6.78 4.25
CA GLY A 349 -19.30 -6.26 5.44
C GLY A 349 -18.89 -4.78 5.31
N LEU A 350 -18.49 -4.36 4.11
CA LEU A 350 -18.12 -2.98 3.78
C LEU A 350 -19.36 -2.08 3.68
N LEU A 351 -20.45 -2.57 3.10
CA LEU A 351 -21.62 -1.75 2.77
C LEU A 351 -22.74 -1.74 3.83
N GLN A 352 -22.75 -2.66 4.81
CA GLN A 352 -23.82 -2.80 5.82
C GLN A 352 -24.10 -1.55 6.68
N GLN A 353 -23.18 -0.58 6.75
CA GLN A 353 -23.38 0.68 7.47
C GLN A 353 -23.83 1.84 6.56
N MET A 354 -23.81 1.63 5.24
CA MET A 354 -24.06 2.64 4.22
C MET A 354 -25.39 2.40 3.46
N PHE A 355 -25.83 1.14 3.42
CA PHE A 355 -27.00 0.66 2.70
C PHE A 355 -27.85 -0.25 3.59
N SER A 356 -29.15 -0.33 3.31
CA SER A 356 -30.00 -1.34 3.95
C SER A 356 -29.63 -2.75 3.48
N VAL A 357 -30.01 -3.77 4.25
CA VAL A 357 -29.73 -5.17 3.88
C VAL A 357 -30.35 -5.50 2.52
N GLU A 358 -31.57 -5.00 2.26
CA GLU A 358 -32.30 -5.21 1.01
C GLU A 358 -31.64 -4.48 -0.17
N GLU A 359 -31.08 -3.28 0.04
CA GLU A 359 -30.30 -2.57 -0.98
C GLU A 359 -29.02 -3.37 -1.32
N ILE A 360 -28.32 -3.87 -0.32
CA ILE A 360 -27.09 -4.67 -0.49
C ILE A 360 -27.39 -5.96 -1.24
N ASP A 361 -28.48 -6.65 -0.90
CA ASP A 361 -28.92 -7.86 -1.60
C ASP A 361 -29.16 -7.59 -3.08
N LYS A 362 -29.92 -6.54 -3.40
CA LYS A 362 -30.19 -6.14 -4.79
C LYS A 362 -28.91 -5.78 -5.55
N LEU A 363 -28.02 -5.02 -4.91
CA LEU A 363 -26.74 -4.64 -5.51
C LEU A 363 -25.87 -5.89 -5.76
N TRP A 364 -25.82 -6.81 -4.80
CA TRP A 364 -25.09 -8.07 -4.94
C TRP A 364 -25.66 -8.94 -6.06
N GLU A 365 -26.98 -9.09 -6.15
CA GLU A 365 -27.64 -9.83 -7.22
C GLU A 365 -27.35 -9.24 -8.61
N ALA A 366 -27.32 -7.91 -8.71
CA ALA A 366 -27.00 -7.22 -9.96
C ALA A 366 -25.56 -7.49 -10.43
N ILE A 367 -24.60 -7.57 -9.51
CA ILE A 367 -23.19 -7.80 -9.86
C ILE A 367 -22.82 -9.28 -9.92
N ALA A 368 -23.46 -10.16 -9.14
CA ALA A 368 -23.02 -11.55 -9.00
C ALA A 368 -23.12 -12.37 -10.30
N ASN A 369 -23.86 -11.88 -11.30
CA ASN A 369 -23.97 -12.49 -12.62
C ASN A 369 -22.96 -11.93 -13.64
N GLN A 370 -22.16 -10.93 -13.27
CA GLN A 370 -21.15 -10.34 -14.16
C GLN A 370 -20.03 -11.35 -14.46
N PRO A 371 -19.52 -11.41 -15.71
CA PRO A 371 -18.43 -12.31 -16.08
C PRO A 371 -17.18 -12.17 -15.20
N SER A 372 -16.88 -10.95 -14.73
CA SER A 372 -15.75 -10.64 -13.84
C SER A 372 -15.85 -11.27 -12.44
N LEU A 373 -17.05 -11.69 -12.05
CA LEU A 373 -17.34 -12.37 -10.78
C LEU A 373 -17.64 -13.85 -10.95
N GLN A 374 -17.75 -14.35 -12.19
CA GLN A 374 -17.90 -15.77 -12.44
C GLN A 374 -16.61 -16.49 -12.06
N GLU A 375 -16.74 -17.53 -11.26
CA GLU A 375 -15.61 -18.34 -10.84
C GLU A 375 -15.16 -19.23 -11.99
N ASN A 376 -13.88 -19.16 -12.35
CA ASN A 376 -13.27 -20.23 -13.09
C ASN A 376 -13.12 -21.41 -12.12
N THR A 377 -13.86 -22.50 -12.37
CA THR A 377 -13.85 -23.69 -11.50
C THR A 377 -12.44 -24.24 -11.29
N HIS A 378 -11.58 -24.13 -12.32
CA HIS A 378 -10.18 -24.53 -12.22
C HIS A 378 -9.41 -23.70 -11.17
N ASP A 379 -9.68 -22.41 -11.08
CA ASP A 379 -8.99 -21.49 -10.17
C ASP A 379 -9.43 -21.71 -8.72
N GLN A 380 -10.68 -22.13 -8.52
CA GLN A 380 -11.19 -22.51 -7.21
C GLN A 380 -10.56 -23.81 -6.71
N ASP A 381 -10.39 -24.80 -7.59
CA ASP A 381 -9.72 -26.06 -7.25
C ASP A 381 -8.25 -25.83 -6.89
N ASP A 382 -7.54 -25.01 -7.68
CA ASP A 382 -6.15 -24.61 -7.39
C ASP A 382 -6.04 -23.86 -6.05
N LEU A 383 -6.92 -22.89 -5.81
CA LEU A 383 -6.95 -22.15 -4.55
C LEU A 383 -7.22 -23.08 -3.37
N LYS A 384 -8.20 -23.99 -3.50
CA LYS A 384 -8.54 -24.97 -2.46
C LYS A 384 -7.35 -25.88 -2.18
N GLN A 385 -6.67 -26.38 -3.21
CA GLN A 385 -5.46 -27.18 -3.07
C GLN A 385 -4.35 -26.39 -2.35
N HIS A 386 -4.16 -25.11 -2.68
CA HIS A 386 -3.20 -24.25 -1.99
C HIS A 386 -3.57 -24.00 -0.53
N LEU A 387 -4.85 -23.75 -0.24
CA LEU A 387 -5.34 -23.59 1.13
C LEU A 387 -5.12 -24.87 1.94
N GLU A 388 -5.42 -26.03 1.36
CA GLU A 388 -5.15 -27.34 1.97
C GLU A 388 -3.65 -27.54 2.21
N ASN A 389 -2.80 -27.22 1.25
CA ASN A 389 -1.34 -27.29 1.40
C ASN A 389 -0.85 -26.39 2.54
N ILE A 390 -1.33 -25.13 2.62
CA ILE A 390 -0.97 -24.19 3.71
C ILE A 390 -1.44 -24.73 5.06
N VAL A 391 -2.65 -25.30 5.13
CA VAL A 391 -3.18 -25.90 6.37
C VAL A 391 -2.34 -27.12 6.78
N GLN A 392 -1.95 -27.98 5.84
CA GLN A 392 -1.10 -29.14 6.11
C GLN A 392 0.31 -28.73 6.54
N GLU A 393 0.91 -27.73 5.91
CA GLU A 393 2.20 -27.16 6.31
C GLU A 393 2.14 -26.59 7.73
N ARG A 394 1.06 -25.86 8.07
CA ARG A 394 0.84 -25.36 9.43
C ARG A 394 0.70 -26.49 10.44
N LYS A 395 -0.13 -27.49 10.16
CA LYS A 395 -0.28 -28.67 11.02
C LYS A 395 1.05 -29.39 11.22
N LYS A 396 1.83 -29.61 10.15
CA LYS A 396 3.16 -30.22 10.24
C LYS A 396 4.10 -29.39 11.09
N THR A 397 4.05 -28.07 10.96
CA THR A 397 4.85 -27.15 11.78
C THR A 397 4.42 -27.20 13.24
N GLU A 398 3.11 -27.21 13.53
CA GLU A 398 2.54 -27.36 14.87
C GLU A 398 2.91 -28.70 15.50
N THR A 399 2.74 -29.81 14.79
CA THR A 399 3.16 -31.14 15.27
C THR A 399 4.67 -31.25 15.46
N ASN A 400 5.48 -30.60 14.61
CA ASN A 400 6.92 -30.55 14.82
C ASN A 400 7.27 -29.71 16.05
N MET A 401 6.59 -28.59 16.29
CA MET A 401 6.77 -27.79 17.51
C MET A 401 6.30 -28.53 18.76
N GLU A 402 5.19 -29.29 18.68
CA GLU A 402 4.71 -30.14 19.78
C GLU A 402 5.68 -31.30 20.06
N LYS A 403 6.21 -31.97 19.03
CA LYS A 403 7.25 -32.99 19.19
C LYS A 403 8.55 -32.43 19.76
N GLU A 404 9.00 -31.28 19.27
CA GLU A 404 10.15 -30.58 19.86
C GLU A 404 9.85 -30.20 21.33
N SER A 405 8.63 -29.73 21.64
CA SER A 405 8.19 -29.43 23.00
C SER A 405 8.11 -30.67 23.91
N ASP A 406 7.69 -31.82 23.39
CA ASP A 406 7.59 -33.09 24.12
C ASP A 406 8.95 -33.78 24.29
N GLU A 407 9.83 -33.71 23.28
CA GLU A 407 11.23 -34.14 23.40
C GLU A 407 11.96 -33.29 24.45
N ILE A 408 11.76 -31.97 24.41
CA ILE A 408 12.25 -31.06 25.45
C ILE A 408 11.60 -31.43 26.80
N GLY A 409 10.28 -31.64 26.86
CA GLY A 409 9.51 -32.10 28.03
C GLY A 409 10.04 -33.38 28.68
N SER A 410 10.43 -34.37 27.88
CA SER A 410 10.98 -35.64 28.36
C SER A 410 12.38 -35.51 28.96
N LEU A 411 13.16 -34.52 28.49
CA LEU A 411 14.49 -34.17 29.01
C LEU A 411 14.44 -33.28 30.27
N LEU A 412 13.30 -32.67 30.56
CA LEU A 412 13.10 -31.62 31.57
C LEU A 412 12.84 -32.11 33.00
N ASN A 413 12.84 -33.43 33.27
CA ASN A 413 12.31 -33.98 34.51
C ASN A 413 13.31 -34.09 35.70
N LYS A 414 14.35 -33.24 35.80
CA LYS A 414 15.34 -33.40 36.90
C LYS A 414 15.82 -32.20 37.72
N GLU A 415 15.74 -30.92 37.33
CA GLU A 415 16.26 -29.87 38.23
C GLU A 415 15.47 -28.55 38.19
N GLY A 416 15.33 -27.91 39.35
CA GLY A 416 14.49 -26.74 39.60
C GLY A 416 14.94 -25.42 38.92
N PRO A 417 14.16 -24.34 39.09
CA PRO A 417 14.35 -23.09 38.35
C PRO A 417 15.56 -22.26 38.83
N LEU A 418 16.27 -21.64 37.87
CA LEU A 418 17.42 -20.75 38.12
C LEU A 418 16.99 -19.37 38.65
N SER A 419 17.80 -18.81 39.55
CA SER A 419 17.68 -17.44 40.06
C SER A 419 17.99 -16.39 38.98
N LYS A 420 17.63 -15.13 39.26
CA LYS A 420 17.85 -14.00 38.32
C LYS A 420 19.34 -13.72 38.07
N GLN A 421 20.19 -13.88 39.09
CA GLN A 421 21.64 -13.65 38.97
C GLN A 421 22.30 -14.75 38.14
N GLU A 422 21.91 -16.02 38.34
CA GLU A 422 22.40 -17.14 37.53
C GLU A 422 22.02 -17.00 36.06
N ARG A 423 20.85 -16.42 35.76
CA ARG A 423 20.42 -16.13 34.38
C ARG A 423 21.29 -15.06 33.71
N ILE A 424 21.66 -14.01 34.44
CA ILE A 424 22.51 -12.93 33.91
C ILE A 424 23.93 -13.46 33.67
N GLN A 425 24.48 -14.18 34.65
CA GLN A 425 25.82 -14.75 34.56
C GLN A 425 25.94 -15.79 33.44
N LEU A 426 24.94 -16.68 33.29
CA LEU A 426 24.87 -17.62 32.16
C LEU A 426 24.81 -16.89 30.81
N GLY A 427 24.06 -15.78 30.73
CA GLY A 427 24.00 -14.96 29.52
C GLY A 427 25.34 -14.32 29.16
N GLU A 428 26.10 -13.84 30.15
CA GLU A 428 27.42 -13.23 29.95
C GLU A 428 28.49 -14.27 29.56
N GLU A 429 28.50 -15.43 30.21
CA GLU A 429 29.39 -16.56 29.90
C GLU A 429 29.17 -17.05 28.46
N LEU A 430 27.91 -17.23 28.06
CA LEU A 430 27.53 -17.62 26.70
C LEU A 430 27.96 -16.57 25.67
N LEU A 431 27.76 -15.29 25.98
CA LEU A 431 28.10 -14.21 25.06
C LEU A 431 29.63 -14.05 24.89
N ALA A 432 30.42 -14.36 25.93
CA ALA A 432 31.88 -14.36 25.86
C ALA A 432 32.39 -15.53 25.00
N GLU A 433 31.87 -16.74 25.22
CA GLU A 433 32.21 -17.94 24.44
C GLU A 433 31.84 -17.79 22.96
N TRP A 434 30.65 -17.25 22.68
CA TRP A 434 30.14 -17.16 21.31
C TRP A 434 30.76 -16.03 20.50
N LYS A 435 31.34 -15.00 21.12
CA LYS A 435 32.02 -13.92 20.37
C LYS A 435 33.14 -14.45 19.47
N GLN A 436 33.88 -15.46 19.91
CA GLN A 436 34.93 -16.06 19.09
C GLN A 436 34.34 -16.91 17.96
N GLU A 437 33.35 -17.76 18.26
CA GLU A 437 32.72 -18.65 17.28
C GLU A 437 31.92 -17.86 16.21
N LEU A 438 31.23 -16.79 16.61
CA LEU A 438 30.51 -15.90 15.70
C LEU A 438 31.45 -15.06 14.84
N LYS A 439 32.59 -14.61 15.37
CA LYS A 439 33.60 -13.91 14.56
C LYS A 439 34.24 -14.85 13.53
N GLN A 440 34.38 -16.13 13.86
CA GLN A 440 34.93 -17.15 12.96
C GLN A 440 33.93 -17.56 11.87
N GLN A 441 32.66 -17.77 12.22
CA GLN A 441 31.63 -18.20 11.27
C GLN A 441 31.03 -17.03 10.47
N PHE A 442 31.02 -15.81 11.03
CA PHE A 442 30.33 -14.64 10.47
C PHE A 442 31.16 -13.34 10.67
N PRO A 443 32.30 -13.18 9.99
CA PRO A 443 33.25 -12.08 10.22
C PRO A 443 32.68 -10.66 10.01
N ASN A 444 31.57 -10.54 9.26
CA ASN A 444 30.93 -9.25 8.94
C ASN A 444 29.76 -8.89 9.89
N PHE A 445 29.49 -9.68 10.93
CA PHE A 445 28.36 -9.46 11.84
C PHE A 445 28.69 -8.37 12.89
N GLN A 446 28.62 -7.08 12.52
CA GLN A 446 29.17 -5.99 13.34
C GLN A 446 28.27 -5.43 14.46
N ASN A 447 26.98 -5.76 14.58
CA ASN A 447 26.11 -5.22 15.64
C ASN A 447 25.17 -6.29 16.25
N GLY A 448 25.77 -7.40 16.68
CA GLY A 448 25.04 -8.57 17.17
C GLY A 448 24.62 -8.56 18.64
N LYS A 449 25.27 -7.75 19.49
CA LYS A 449 25.21 -7.93 20.95
C LYS A 449 23.81 -7.73 21.52
N GLU A 450 23.14 -6.62 21.20
CA GLU A 450 21.80 -6.32 21.73
C GLU A 450 20.73 -7.30 21.23
N TRP A 451 20.82 -7.69 19.96
CA TRP A 451 19.90 -8.66 19.38
C TRP A 451 20.11 -10.07 19.95
N VAL A 452 21.37 -10.53 20.09
CA VAL A 452 21.67 -11.81 20.75
C VAL A 452 21.18 -11.80 22.19
N MET A 453 21.37 -10.71 22.93
CA MET A 453 20.85 -10.58 24.30
C MET A 453 19.32 -10.62 24.34
N THR A 454 18.64 -10.04 23.34
CA THR A 454 17.17 -10.10 23.24
C THR A 454 16.68 -11.53 22.97
N VAL A 455 17.34 -12.24 22.06
CA VAL A 455 17.03 -13.65 21.75
C VAL A 455 17.31 -14.54 22.96
N VAL A 456 18.47 -14.38 23.60
CA VAL A 456 18.84 -15.10 24.82
C VAL A 456 17.85 -14.81 25.95
N ALA A 457 17.45 -13.56 26.17
CA ALA A 457 16.44 -13.19 27.18
C ALA A 457 15.06 -13.79 26.87
N SER A 458 14.67 -13.84 25.59
CA SER A 458 13.43 -14.49 25.17
C SER A 458 13.46 -15.99 25.44
N ILE A 459 14.58 -16.66 25.12
CA ILE A 459 14.75 -18.10 25.35
C ILE A 459 14.82 -18.38 26.85
N ILE A 460 15.56 -17.57 27.62
CA ILE A 460 15.70 -17.71 29.08
C ILE A 460 14.35 -17.70 29.80
N ASN A 461 13.39 -16.94 29.27
CA ASN A 461 12.05 -16.83 29.82
C ASN A 461 11.06 -17.83 29.21
N SER A 462 11.46 -18.61 28.19
CA SER A 462 10.62 -19.65 27.60
C SER A 462 10.29 -20.72 28.64
N PRO A 463 9.01 -21.15 28.75
CA PRO A 463 8.64 -22.28 29.61
C PRO A 463 9.41 -23.56 29.25
N GLU A 464 9.81 -23.70 27.99
CA GLU A 464 10.51 -24.87 27.43
C GLU A 464 11.89 -25.12 28.05
N ILE A 465 12.55 -24.11 28.64
CA ILE A 465 13.88 -24.31 29.20
C ILE A 465 13.89 -24.39 30.73
N LYS A 466 12.75 -24.19 31.42
CA LYS A 466 12.75 -23.94 32.87
C LYS A 466 13.24 -25.11 33.74
N GLY A 467 13.18 -26.35 33.25
CA GLY A 467 13.64 -27.56 33.95
C GLY A 467 14.91 -28.24 33.39
N LEU A 468 15.58 -27.61 32.42
CA LEU A 468 16.78 -28.20 31.80
C LEU A 468 17.96 -28.11 32.78
N SER A 469 18.90 -29.07 32.72
CA SER A 469 20.18 -28.97 33.43
C SER A 469 20.94 -27.73 32.95
N LYS A 470 21.87 -27.21 33.75
CA LYS A 470 22.64 -26.00 33.39
C LYS A 470 23.34 -26.14 32.03
N GLU A 471 23.90 -27.32 31.75
CA GLU A 471 24.57 -27.63 30.48
C GLU A 471 23.58 -27.79 29.32
N ALA A 472 22.43 -28.43 29.55
CA ALA A 472 21.38 -28.56 28.53
C ALA A 472 20.76 -27.21 28.17
N LYS A 473 20.54 -26.32 29.16
CA LYS A 473 20.13 -24.92 28.93
C LYS A 473 21.17 -24.21 28.06
N ARG A 474 22.45 -24.36 28.40
CA ARG A 474 23.55 -23.75 27.65
C ARG A 474 23.54 -24.18 26.17
N GLN A 475 23.39 -25.48 25.92
CA GLN A 475 23.38 -26.05 24.58
C GLN A 475 22.12 -25.66 23.79
N ALA A 476 20.94 -25.71 24.40
CA ALA A 476 19.68 -25.34 23.75
C ALA A 476 19.64 -23.85 23.34
N ILE A 477 20.12 -22.96 24.24
CA ILE A 477 20.26 -21.53 23.92
C ILE A 477 21.27 -21.36 22.79
N LYS A 478 22.39 -22.10 22.80
CA LYS A 478 23.42 -22.07 21.73
C LYS A 478 22.85 -22.43 20.37
N GLU A 479 22.18 -23.57 20.26
CA GLU A 479 21.62 -24.04 18.99
C GLU A 479 20.55 -23.11 18.46
N THR A 480 19.68 -22.60 19.33
CA THR A 480 18.60 -21.68 18.95
C THR A 480 19.14 -20.34 18.45
N VAL A 481 20.17 -19.81 19.11
CA VAL A 481 20.83 -18.57 18.69
C VAL A 481 21.59 -18.77 17.38
N LEU A 482 22.35 -19.86 17.23
CA LEU A 482 23.03 -20.19 15.97
C LEU A 482 22.05 -20.38 14.82
N ARG A 483 20.93 -21.08 15.04
CA ARG A 483 19.86 -21.26 14.05
C ARG A 483 19.27 -19.92 13.62
N SER A 484 19.04 -19.01 14.57
CA SER A 484 18.52 -17.66 14.30
C SER A 484 19.53 -16.79 13.53
N ILE A 485 20.82 -16.89 13.85
CA ILE A 485 21.90 -16.17 13.14
C ILE A 485 22.03 -16.69 11.71
N ARG A 486 22.06 -18.02 11.51
CA ARG A 486 22.11 -18.63 10.16
C ARG A 486 20.97 -18.13 9.29
N ARG A 487 19.74 -18.16 9.78
CA ARG A 487 18.56 -17.64 9.06
C ARG A 487 18.72 -16.17 8.67
N ARG A 488 19.29 -15.34 9.56
CA ARG A 488 19.47 -13.91 9.30
C ARG A 488 20.59 -13.64 8.29
N VAL A 489 21.70 -14.38 8.37
CA VAL A 489 22.81 -14.29 7.42
C VAL A 489 22.37 -14.76 6.04
N GLU A 490 21.61 -15.85 5.96
CA GLU A 490 21.04 -16.34 4.71
C GLU A 490 20.05 -15.33 4.11
N LYS A 491 19.23 -14.68 4.96
CA LYS A 491 18.37 -13.55 4.53
C LYS A 491 19.20 -12.37 4.00
N GLN A 492 20.34 -12.05 4.60
CA GLN A 492 21.23 -10.99 4.11
C GLN A 492 21.94 -11.36 2.81
N LYS A 493 22.39 -12.61 2.66
CA LYS A 493 22.98 -13.10 1.40
C LYS A 493 22.00 -13.01 0.24
N ARG A 494 20.76 -13.48 0.44
CA ARG A 494 19.67 -13.34 -0.55
C ARG A 494 19.42 -11.88 -0.92
N LYS A 495 19.45 -10.96 0.04
CA LYS A 495 19.32 -9.51 -0.22
C LYS A 495 20.50 -8.91 -1.00
N ALA A 496 21.70 -9.46 -0.84
CA ALA A 496 22.90 -9.01 -1.53
C ALA A 496 23.10 -9.69 -2.90
N GLY A 497 22.20 -10.58 -3.32
CA GLY A 497 22.37 -11.40 -4.53
C GLY A 497 23.52 -12.41 -4.45
N LEU A 498 23.86 -12.86 -3.23
CA LEU A 498 24.98 -13.76 -2.91
C LEU A 498 24.54 -15.16 -2.51
#